data_AF-A0A7Y6B490-F1
#
_entry.id   AF-A0A7Y6B490-F1
#
_cell.length_a   1.000
_cell.length_b   1.000
_cell.length_c   1.000
_cell.angle_alpha   90.00
_cell.angle_beta   90.00
_cell.angle_gamma   90.00
#
_symmetry.space_group_name_H-M   'P 1'
#
loop_
_entity.id
_entity.type
_entity.pdbx_description
1 polymer ?
#
loop_
_entity_poly.entity_id
_entity_poly.type
_entity_poly.pdbx_seq_one_letter_code
_entity_poly.pdbx_strand_id
1 'polypeptide(L)'
;MMMNMLLIAGLALGGAVASDGALEHRVQLDHHSGPVAVRYSADVGVAHKQIGAVTTGGRPSTLRCVWSANVTIHREARGSSGTTLARSAGRDGVIEGSRPGWCSANRAAIAQEVAARRDAVRDHLQAVVQEDHGQLRRELDGLHSETRTG
;
A
#
# COMPACT_ATOMS: atom_id res chain seq x y z
N MET A 1 18.59 -11.39 -57.94
CA MET A 1 17.89 -12.40 -57.13
C MET A 1 17.44 -11.73 -55.85
N MET A 2 16.15 -11.39 -55.77
CA MET A 2 15.51 -10.81 -54.59
C MET A 2 15.42 -11.87 -53.49
N MET A 3 15.71 -11.52 -52.24
CA MET A 3 15.22 -12.27 -51.09
C MET A 3 14.69 -11.27 -50.07
N ASN A 4 13.37 -11.18 -50.06
CA ASN A 4 12.56 -10.46 -49.09
C ASN A 4 12.43 -11.29 -47.80
N MET A 5 12.02 -10.62 -46.71
CA MET A 5 11.44 -11.21 -45.48
C MET A 5 12.45 -11.80 -44.48
N LEU A 6 12.46 -11.46 -43.19
CA LEU A 6 11.34 -11.25 -42.25
C LEU A 6 11.69 -10.23 -41.14
N LEU A 7 10.68 -9.43 -40.80
CA LEU A 7 10.57 -8.63 -39.58
C LEU A 7 10.59 -9.55 -38.35
N ILE A 8 11.44 -9.24 -37.37
CA ILE A 8 11.30 -9.76 -36.00
C ILE A 8 11.12 -8.54 -35.08
N ALA A 9 9.86 -8.18 -34.83
CA ALA A 9 9.49 -7.29 -33.76
C ALA A 9 9.54 -8.08 -32.45
N GLY A 10 10.63 -7.93 -31.69
CA GLY A 10 10.73 -8.49 -30.34
C GLY A 10 9.92 -7.63 -29.36
N LEU A 11 8.70 -8.06 -29.03
CA LEU A 11 8.02 -7.57 -27.83
C LEU A 11 8.75 -8.10 -26.60
N ALA A 12 9.59 -7.26 -25.99
CA ALA A 12 10.09 -7.49 -24.65
C ALA A 12 9.00 -7.13 -23.64
N LEU A 13 8.25 -8.14 -23.19
CA LEU A 13 7.42 -8.04 -21.98
C LEU A 13 8.38 -7.92 -20.79
N GLY A 14 8.58 -6.68 -20.30
CA GLY A 14 9.31 -6.42 -19.07
C GLY A 14 8.62 -7.13 -17.91
N GLY A 15 9.28 -8.16 -17.37
CA GLY A 15 8.79 -8.90 -16.21
C GLY A 15 8.64 -7.97 -15.01
N ALA A 16 7.44 -7.91 -14.45
CA ALA A 16 7.25 -7.32 -13.14
C ALA A 16 8.00 -8.21 -12.14
N VAL A 17 9.14 -7.73 -11.64
CA VAL A 17 9.70 -8.25 -10.40
C VAL A 17 8.68 -7.92 -9.30
N ALA A 18 7.97 -8.94 -8.83
CA ALA A 18 7.19 -8.83 -7.61
C ALA A 18 8.21 -8.75 -6.47
N SER A 19 8.39 -7.56 -5.90
CA SER A 19 9.11 -7.40 -4.65
C SER A 19 8.30 -8.12 -3.56
N ASP A 20 8.79 -9.28 -3.15
CA ASP A 20 8.13 -10.15 -2.18
C ASP A 20 8.12 -9.45 -0.81
N GLY A 21 7.00 -8.80 -0.49
CA GLY A 21 6.79 -8.09 0.79
C GLY A 21 5.89 -6.86 0.66
N ALA A 22 6.13 -5.99 -0.31
CA ALA A 22 5.36 -4.77 -0.49
C ALA A 22 3.98 -5.07 -1.09
N LEU A 23 2.91 -4.62 -0.43
CA LEU A 23 1.57 -4.62 -1.04
C LEU A 23 1.51 -3.42 -1.98
N GLU A 24 1.72 -3.68 -3.26
CA GLU A 24 1.65 -2.66 -4.31
C GLU A 24 0.46 -2.89 -5.24
N HIS A 25 -0.09 -1.79 -5.76
CA HIS A 25 -1.05 -1.79 -6.84
C HIS A 25 -0.63 -0.75 -7.88
N ARG A 26 -0.52 -1.15 -9.15
CA ARG A 26 -0.13 -0.25 -10.24
C ARG A 26 -1.26 -0.17 -11.25
N VAL A 27 -1.55 1.05 -11.70
CA VAL A 27 -2.53 1.30 -12.76
C VAL A 27 -1.97 2.33 -13.73
N GLN A 28 -2.47 2.28 -14.96
CA GLN A 28 -2.26 3.32 -15.94
C GLN A 28 -3.57 4.06 -16.14
N LEU A 29 -3.54 5.38 -15.99
CA LEU A 29 -4.69 6.25 -16.21
C LEU A 29 -4.51 6.97 -17.54
N ASP A 30 -5.49 6.82 -18.43
CA ASP A 30 -5.56 7.62 -19.63
C ASP A 30 -6.07 9.03 -19.29
N HIS A 31 -5.24 10.02 -19.61
CA HIS A 31 -5.51 11.43 -19.39
C HIS A 31 -5.32 12.20 -20.71
N HIS A 32 -6.02 13.33 -20.87
CA HIS A 32 -5.97 14.09 -22.13
C HIS A 32 -4.56 14.67 -22.42
N SER A 33 -3.71 14.79 -21.39
CA SER A 33 -2.32 15.24 -21.51
C SER A 33 -1.33 14.10 -21.77
N GLY A 34 -1.81 12.86 -21.86
CA GLY A 34 -1.01 11.65 -22.05
C GLY A 34 -1.26 10.61 -20.96
N PRO A 35 -0.69 9.39 -21.10
CA PRO A 35 -0.82 8.35 -20.11
C PRO A 35 -0.12 8.74 -18.80
N VAL A 36 -0.72 8.36 -17.67
CA VAL A 36 -0.19 8.58 -16.33
C VAL A 36 0.04 7.23 -15.65
N ALA A 37 1.28 6.96 -15.27
CA ALA A 37 1.63 5.76 -14.51
C ALA A 37 1.40 6.02 -13.01
N VAL A 38 0.56 5.23 -12.36
CA VAL A 38 0.22 5.38 -10.94
C VAL A 38 0.65 4.14 -10.17
N ARG A 39 1.37 4.34 -9.07
CA ARG A 39 1.75 3.30 -8.11
C ARG A 39 1.15 3.63 -6.76
N TYR A 40 0.46 2.66 -6.19
CA TYR A 40 0.03 2.64 -4.81
C TYR A 40 0.85 1.60 -4.05
N SER A 41 1.29 1.93 -2.83
CA SER A 41 2.03 1.02 -1.95
C SER A 41 1.53 1.15 -0.52
N ALA A 42 1.33 0.03 0.16
CA ALA A 42 0.94 0.00 1.57
C ALA A 42 2.17 -0.19 2.47
N ASP A 43 2.29 0.68 3.46
CA ASP A 43 3.17 0.53 4.63
C ASP A 43 2.32 0.08 5.83
N VAL A 44 2.83 -0.86 6.62
CA VAL A 44 2.11 -1.45 7.76
C VAL A 44 2.93 -1.29 9.03
N GLY A 45 2.42 -0.52 9.99
CA GLY A 45 3.00 -0.33 11.31
C GLY A 45 2.16 -1.01 12.40
N VAL A 46 2.80 -1.68 13.37
CA VAL A 46 2.08 -2.36 14.47
C VAL A 46 2.30 -1.63 15.79
N ALA A 47 1.24 -1.00 16.29
CA ALA A 47 1.19 -0.42 17.62
C ALA A 47 0.85 -1.50 18.65
N HIS A 48 1.54 -1.47 19.79
CA HIS A 48 1.35 -2.41 20.89
C HIS A 48 1.04 -1.64 22.16
N LYS A 49 0.10 -2.14 22.95
CA LYS A 49 -0.25 -1.58 24.25
C LYS A 49 -0.40 -2.70 25.26
N GLN A 50 0.32 -2.57 26.37
CA GLN A 50 0.21 -3.51 27.47
C GLN A 50 -0.88 -3.06 28.44
N ILE A 51 -1.72 -4.00 28.83
CA ILE A 51 -2.82 -3.79 29.78
C ILE A 51 -2.88 -4.93 30.80
N GLY A 52 -3.59 -4.71 31.90
CA GLY A 52 -3.73 -5.69 32.97
C GLY A 52 -2.52 -5.76 33.89
N ALA A 53 -2.54 -6.73 34.82
CA ALA A 53 -1.55 -6.85 35.87
C ALA A 53 -0.91 -8.25 35.92
N VAL A 54 0.37 -8.27 36.28
CA VAL A 54 1.03 -9.48 36.77
C VAL A 54 0.65 -9.63 38.24
N THR A 55 0.07 -10.78 38.59
CA THR A 55 -0.31 -11.10 39.96
C THR A 55 0.70 -12.08 40.54
N THR A 56 1.01 -11.92 41.83
CA THR A 56 1.74 -12.92 42.62
C THR A 56 0.77 -13.70 43.50
N GLY A 57 1.07 -14.96 43.79
CA GLY A 57 0.30 -15.79 44.73
C GLY A 57 -1.00 -16.42 44.17
N GLY A 58 -0.89 -17.42 43.30
CA GLY A 58 -1.98 -18.34 42.91
C GLY A 58 -3.14 -17.75 42.08
N ARG A 59 -3.23 -16.42 41.94
CA ARG A 59 -4.24 -15.76 41.10
C ARG A 59 -3.82 -15.73 39.63
N PRO A 60 -4.73 -16.02 38.67
CA PRO A 60 -4.44 -15.87 37.25
C PRO A 60 -4.04 -14.43 36.89
N SER A 61 -2.99 -14.28 36.07
CA SER A 61 -2.61 -12.97 35.54
C SER A 61 -3.63 -12.48 34.53
N THR A 62 -3.93 -11.18 34.56
CA THR A 62 -4.75 -10.49 33.56
C THR A 62 -3.91 -9.75 32.53
N LEU A 63 -2.58 -9.92 32.57
CA LEU A 63 -1.65 -9.25 31.68
C LEU A 63 -1.95 -9.62 30.22
N ARG A 64 -2.19 -8.63 29.39
CA ARG A 64 -2.38 -8.80 27.95
C ARG A 64 -1.61 -7.75 27.16
N CYS A 65 -1.19 -8.15 25.97
CA CYS A 65 -0.80 -7.24 24.93
C CYS A 65 -1.97 -7.07 23.96
N VAL A 66 -2.55 -5.88 23.89
CA VAL A 66 -3.44 -5.49 22.79
C VAL A 66 -2.61 -4.81 21.72
N TRP A 67 -2.98 -4.99 20.46
CA TRP A 67 -2.22 -4.44 19.34
C TRP A 67 -3.15 -4.07 18.18
N SER A 68 -2.68 -3.12 17.37
CA SER A 68 -3.33 -2.68 16.13
C SER A 68 -2.29 -2.56 15.03
N ALA A 69 -2.61 -3.08 13.85
CA ALA A 69 -1.89 -2.81 12.62
C ALA A 69 -2.53 -1.59 11.94
N ASN A 70 -1.77 -0.52 11.84
CA ASN A 70 -2.12 0.70 11.16
C ASN A 70 -1.49 0.64 9.76
N VAL A 71 -2.21 1.14 8.76
CA VAL A 71 -1.79 1.07 7.36
C VAL A 71 -1.70 2.48 6.80
N THR A 72 -0.60 2.79 6.14
CA THR A 72 -0.45 4.00 5.33
C THR A 72 -0.34 3.61 3.87
N ILE A 73 -1.29 4.07 3.06
CA ILE A 73 -1.24 3.92 1.60
C ILE A 73 -0.56 5.15 1.02
N HIS A 74 0.51 4.94 0.28
CA HIS A 74 1.19 5.96 -0.51
C HIS A 74 0.77 5.83 -1.97
N ARG A 75 0.53 6.95 -2.63
CA ARG A 75 0.32 7.07 -4.07
C ARG A 75 1.44 7.91 -4.67
N GLU A 76 1.99 7.44 -5.78
CA GLU A 76 2.80 8.22 -6.70
C GLU A 76 2.22 8.11 -8.12
N ALA A 77 1.92 9.24 -8.74
CA ALA A 77 1.49 9.33 -10.14
C ALA A 77 2.53 10.10 -10.96
N ARG A 78 2.93 9.55 -12.11
CA ARG A 78 3.92 10.14 -13.02
C ARG A 78 3.30 10.31 -14.40
N GLY A 79 3.18 11.55 -14.85
CA GLY A 79 2.71 11.89 -16.19
C GLY A 79 3.84 11.90 -17.24
N SER A 80 3.45 11.82 -18.51
CA SER A 80 4.36 11.84 -19.66
C SER A 80 5.22 13.11 -19.77
N SER A 81 4.73 14.24 -19.24
CA SER A 81 5.46 15.52 -19.17
C SER A 81 6.56 15.56 -18.09
N GLY A 82 6.76 14.47 -17.34
CA GLY A 82 7.67 14.43 -16.18
C GLY A 82 7.01 14.90 -14.87
N THR A 83 5.76 15.35 -14.91
CA THR A 83 5.02 15.78 -13.72
C THR A 83 4.81 14.61 -12.76
N THR A 84 5.12 14.82 -11.47
CA THR A 84 4.94 13.82 -10.42
C THR A 84 4.00 14.35 -9.33
N LEU A 85 2.97 13.57 -9.00
CA LEU A 85 2.06 13.81 -7.88
C LEU A 85 2.26 12.71 -6.83
N ALA A 86 2.36 13.09 -5.57
CA ALA A 86 2.48 12.14 -4.46
C ALA A 86 1.48 12.46 -3.35
N ARG A 87 0.89 11.43 -2.76
CA ARG A 87 -0.05 11.56 -1.63
C ARG A 87 0.05 10.35 -0.71
N SER A 88 -0.40 10.50 0.53
CA SER A 88 -0.57 9.39 1.46
C SER A 88 -1.88 9.49 2.22
N ALA A 89 -2.47 8.33 2.55
CA ALA A 89 -3.66 8.20 3.38
C ALA A 89 -3.41 7.12 4.45
N GLY A 90 -3.61 7.46 5.72
CA GLY A 90 -3.42 6.55 6.85
C GLY A 90 -4.74 6.06 7.43
N ARG A 91 -4.77 4.81 7.88
CA ARG A 91 -5.88 4.22 8.63
C ARG A 91 -5.34 3.40 9.81
N ASP A 92 -5.76 3.76 11.01
CA ASP A 92 -5.46 2.99 12.21
C ASP A 92 -6.41 1.79 12.33
N GLY A 93 -5.92 0.73 12.97
CA GLY A 93 -6.76 -0.42 13.34
C GLY A 93 -7.34 -1.19 12.15
N VAL A 94 -6.62 -1.28 11.03
CA VAL A 94 -7.04 -2.13 9.89
C VAL A 94 -7.08 -3.59 10.30
N ILE A 95 -6.17 -4.01 11.17
CA ILE A 95 -6.19 -5.31 11.84
C ILE A 95 -5.97 -5.08 13.33
N GLU A 96 -6.76 -5.72 14.17
CA GLU A 96 -6.61 -5.63 15.62
C GLU A 96 -6.56 -7.02 16.26
N GLY A 97 -5.98 -7.08 17.45
CA GLY A 97 -5.92 -8.32 18.21
C GLY A 97 -5.43 -8.16 19.64
N SER A 98 -5.41 -9.28 20.36
CA SER A 98 -4.81 -9.34 21.68
C SER A 98 -4.18 -10.71 21.95
N ARG A 99 -3.08 -10.72 22.70
CA ARG A 99 -2.44 -11.95 23.20
C ARG A 99 -2.22 -11.85 24.72
N PRO A 100 -2.32 -12.96 25.46
CA PRO A 100 -1.94 -12.98 26.87
C PRO A 100 -0.43 -12.74 27.03
N GLY A 101 -0.05 -12.13 28.15
CA GLY A 101 1.35 -11.86 28.49
C GLY A 101 1.90 -10.54 27.97
N TRP A 102 3.22 -10.37 28.11
CA TRP A 102 3.95 -9.15 27.76
C TRP A 102 3.96 -8.91 26.26
N CYS A 103 3.90 -7.63 25.84
CA CYS A 103 4.01 -7.29 24.42
C CYS A 103 5.38 -7.66 23.84
N SER A 104 6.46 -7.48 24.59
CA SER A 104 7.83 -7.82 24.16
C SER A 104 7.97 -9.28 23.76
N ALA A 105 7.37 -10.20 24.52
CA ALA A 105 7.39 -11.64 24.24
C ALA A 105 6.52 -12.05 23.04
N ASN A 106 5.52 -11.23 22.69
CA ASN A 106 4.54 -11.56 21.65
C ASN A 106 4.85 -10.94 20.28
N ARG A 107 5.84 -10.04 20.16
CA ARG A 107 6.11 -9.27 18.92
C ARG A 107 6.21 -10.14 17.67
N ALA A 108 6.98 -11.23 17.72
CA ALA A 108 7.18 -12.10 16.56
C ALA A 108 5.88 -12.83 16.16
N ALA A 109 5.12 -13.32 17.13
CA ALA A 109 3.84 -13.97 16.87
C ALA A 109 2.78 -12.98 16.34
N ILE A 110 2.77 -11.75 16.86
CA ILE A 110 1.89 -10.68 16.35
C ILE A 110 2.27 -10.33 14.92
N ALA A 111 3.55 -10.22 14.59
CA ALA A 111 4.00 -9.97 13.22
C ALA A 111 3.55 -11.09 12.25
N GLN A 112 3.61 -12.36 12.68
CA GLN A 112 3.08 -13.49 11.91
C GLN A 112 1.57 -13.42 11.74
N GLU A 113 0.82 -13.03 12.78
CA GLU A 113 -0.63 -12.88 12.72
C GLU A 113 -1.05 -11.75 11.78
N VAL A 114 -0.33 -10.62 11.78
CA VAL A 114 -0.51 -9.53 10.81
C VAL A 114 -0.19 -10.00 9.39
N ALA A 115 0.93 -10.72 9.19
CA ALA A 115 1.30 -11.27 7.89
C ALA A 115 0.27 -12.28 7.36
N ALA A 116 -0.31 -13.11 8.23
CA ALA A 116 -1.36 -14.05 7.86
C ALA A 116 -2.68 -13.35 7.46
N ARG A 117 -2.88 -12.09 7.85
CA ARG A 117 -4.06 -11.27 7.52
C ARG A 117 -3.78 -10.21 6.47
N ARG A 118 -2.76 -10.44 5.63
CA ARG A 118 -2.36 -9.55 4.52
C ARG A 118 -3.52 -9.20 3.58
N ASP A 119 -4.52 -10.07 3.46
CA ASP A 119 -5.71 -9.83 2.64
C ASP A 119 -6.52 -8.62 3.12
N ALA A 120 -6.65 -8.40 4.43
CA ALA A 120 -7.33 -7.21 4.97
C ALA A 120 -6.63 -5.90 4.56
N VAL A 121 -5.29 -5.91 4.50
CA VAL A 121 -4.51 -4.76 4.02
C VAL A 121 -4.69 -4.58 2.51
N ARG A 122 -4.77 -5.68 1.74
CA ARG A 122 -5.04 -5.62 0.30
C ARG A 122 -6.42 -5.04 0.01
N ASP A 123 -7.44 -5.45 0.74
CA ASP A 123 -8.80 -4.96 0.59
C ASP A 123 -8.87 -3.46 0.94
N HIS A 124 -8.18 -3.04 2.00
CA HIS A 124 -8.07 -1.63 2.35
C HIS A 124 -7.35 -0.81 1.26
N LEU A 125 -6.24 -1.33 0.72
CA LEU A 125 -5.53 -0.71 -0.41
C LEU A 125 -6.46 -0.54 -1.62
N GLN A 126 -7.23 -1.57 -1.98
CA GLN A 126 -8.18 -1.50 -3.09
C GLN A 126 -9.28 -0.46 -2.84
N ALA A 127 -9.83 -0.39 -1.62
CA ALA A 127 -10.82 0.62 -1.28
C ALA A 127 -10.27 2.05 -1.46
N VAL A 128 -9.05 2.31 -0.97
CA VAL A 128 -8.37 3.61 -1.15
C VAL A 128 -8.15 3.92 -2.63
N VAL A 129 -7.74 2.95 -3.44
CA VAL A 129 -7.57 3.13 -4.90
C VAL A 129 -8.90 3.52 -5.56
N GLN A 130 -10.00 2.87 -5.22
CA GLN A 130 -11.32 3.16 -5.80
C GLN A 130 -11.82 4.57 -5.42
N GLU A 131 -11.64 4.97 -4.16
CA GLU A 131 -12.03 6.30 -3.67
C GLU A 131 -11.19 7.41 -4.32
N ASP A 132 -9.90 7.16 -4.55
CA ASP A 132 -8.95 8.16 -5.03
C ASP A 132 -9.10 8.50 -6.52
N HIS A 133 -9.69 7.61 -7.33
CA HIS A 133 -9.73 7.73 -8.79
C HIS A 133 -10.21 9.11 -9.29
N GLY A 134 -11.32 9.59 -8.73
CA GLY A 134 -11.90 10.88 -9.12
C GLY A 134 -11.07 12.09 -8.64
N GLN A 135 -10.39 11.95 -7.50
CA GLN A 135 -9.53 12.98 -6.96
C GLN A 135 -8.25 13.14 -7.78
N LEU A 136 -7.57 12.03 -8.10
CA LEU A 136 -6.36 12.05 -8.92
C LEU A 136 -6.62 12.72 -10.28
N ARG A 137 -7.77 12.45 -10.91
CA ARG A 137 -8.12 13.07 -12.18
C ARG A 137 -8.22 14.60 -12.07
N ARG A 138 -8.88 15.10 -11.01
CA ARG A 138 -8.96 16.56 -10.75
C ARG A 138 -7.61 17.20 -10.49
N GLU A 139 -6.72 16.51 -9.77
CA GLU A 139 -5.35 16.99 -9.53
C GLU A 139 -4.56 17.12 -10.85
N LEU A 140 -4.73 16.16 -11.77
CA LEU A 140 -4.10 16.19 -13.10
C LEU A 140 -4.68 17.29 -14.00
N ASP A 141 -5.99 17.47 -14.02
CA ASP A 141 -6.66 18.54 -14.76
C ASP A 141 -6.17 19.94 -14.32
N GLY A 142 -6.00 20.13 -12.99
CA GLY A 142 -5.52 21.38 -12.39
C GLY A 142 -4.13 21.78 -12.89
N LEU A 143 -3.15 20.87 -12.82
CA LEU A 143 -1.77 21.12 -13.26
C LEU A 143 -1.67 21.53 -14.74
N HIS A 144 -2.50 20.93 -15.60
CA HIS A 144 -2.48 21.28 -17.01
C HIS A 144 -3.08 22.66 -17.27
N SER A 145 -4.11 23.06 -16.52
CA SER A 145 -4.70 24.39 -16.66
C SER A 145 -3.70 25.50 -16.33
N GLU A 146 -2.91 25.34 -15.26
CA GLU A 146 -1.84 26.26 -14.86
C GLU A 146 -0.75 26.38 -15.95
N THR A 147 -0.37 25.26 -16.56
CA THR A 147 0.66 25.22 -17.62
C THR A 147 0.23 25.98 -18.89
N ARG A 148 -1.08 26.09 -19.18
CA ARG A 148 -1.57 26.78 -20.39
C ARG A 148 -1.68 28.30 -20.23
N THR A 149 -1.80 28.78 -19.00
CA THR A 149 -1.99 30.21 -18.69
C THR A 149 -0.69 30.98 -18.43
N GLY A 150 0.45 30.30 -18.32
CA GLY A 150 1.79 30.91 -18.21
C GLY A 150 2.51 30.93 -19.54
#